data_AF-A0AAD9NV57-F1
#
_entry.id   AF-A0AAD9NV57-F1
#
_cell.length_a   1.000
_cell.length_b   1.000
_cell.length_c   1.000
_cell.angle_alpha   90.00
_cell.angle_beta   90.00
_cell.angle_gamma   90.00
#
_symmetry.space_group_name_H-M   'P 1'
#
loop_
_entity.id
_entity.type
_entity.pdbx_description
1 polymer ?
#
loop_
_entity_poly.entity_id
_entity_poly.type
_entity_poly.pdbx_seq_one_letter_code
_entity_poly.pdbx_strand_id
1 'polypeptide(L)'
;MQTHQGASSQPQTIHPAITTQTPVKSAPLDKDDVVKNIQLPKELESVPTVTEFPSERHRWNTNEEIAAILLAFREHQRWQSEDVRVWPSSGTMVLYSRKKVRYRRDGFCWKKRRDGKTTREDHMKLKVQGVECIYGCYVHSAILQTFHRRCYWLLQGPLPVFVPTGM
;
A
#
# COMPACT_ATOMS: atom_id res chain seq x y z
N MET A 1 -85.48 18.96 20.12
CA MET A 1 -85.52 17.77 21.00
C MET A 1 -84.09 17.48 21.42
N GLN A 2 -83.83 17.46 22.73
CA GLN A 2 -82.78 16.70 23.46
C GLN A 2 -81.30 16.87 22.99
N THR A 3 -80.27 17.04 23.80
CA THR A 3 -80.00 16.67 25.20
C THR A 3 -78.67 17.30 25.62
N HIS A 4 -78.56 17.67 26.89
CA HIS A 4 -77.29 17.90 27.60
C HIS A 4 -76.49 16.60 27.78
N GLN A 5 -75.16 16.72 27.80
CA GLN A 5 -74.16 15.97 28.61
C GLN A 5 -72.78 16.39 28.08
N GLY A 6 -71.75 16.73 28.86
CA GLY A 6 -71.36 16.30 30.19
C GLY A 6 -69.86 15.99 30.07
N ALA A 7 -69.00 16.98 30.31
CA ALA A 7 -67.55 16.84 30.17
C ALA A 7 -66.96 16.08 31.37
N SER A 8 -66.44 14.87 31.12
CA SER A 8 -65.73 14.05 32.09
C SER A 8 -64.23 14.19 31.89
N SER A 9 -63.55 14.73 32.90
CA SER A 9 -62.09 14.84 32.99
C SER A 9 -61.48 13.48 33.37
N GLN A 10 -60.52 12.98 32.60
CA GLN A 10 -59.67 11.86 33.01
C GLN A 10 -58.23 12.33 33.33
N PRO A 11 -57.55 11.70 34.31
CA PRO A 11 -56.28 12.20 34.83
C PRO A 11 -55.07 11.77 33.98
N GLN A 12 -54.07 12.66 33.94
CA GLN A 12 -52.79 12.47 33.24
C GLN A 12 -51.92 11.41 33.93
N THR A 13 -51.55 10.37 33.19
CA THR A 13 -50.54 9.38 33.60
C THR A 13 -49.15 9.88 33.20
N ILE A 14 -48.29 10.13 34.20
CA ILE A 14 -46.89 10.52 33.99
C ILE A 14 -46.07 9.24 33.79
N HIS A 15 -45.51 9.04 32.59
CA HIS A 15 -44.50 8.01 32.34
C HIS A 15 -43.09 8.60 32.53
N PRO A 16 -42.16 7.91 33.22
CA PRO A 16 -40.79 8.40 33.40
C PRO A 16 -40.00 8.34 32.10
N ALA A 17 -39.18 9.36 31.87
CA ALA A 17 -38.33 9.50 30.70
C ALA A 17 -37.32 8.34 30.60
N ILE A 18 -37.40 7.57 29.51
CA ILE A 18 -36.36 6.61 29.12
C ILE A 18 -35.24 7.41 28.45
N THR A 19 -34.10 7.52 29.13
CA THR A 19 -32.86 8.04 28.55
C THR A 19 -32.39 7.10 27.44
N THR A 20 -32.65 7.46 26.20
CA THR A 20 -32.09 6.80 25.02
C THR A 20 -30.57 7.01 25.02
N GLN A 21 -29.82 5.99 25.41
CA GLN A 21 -28.38 5.94 25.19
C GLN A 21 -28.14 5.79 23.68
N THR A 22 -27.67 6.87 23.05
CA THR A 22 -27.10 6.82 21.70
C THR A 22 -25.93 5.84 21.68
N PRO A 23 -25.83 4.92 20.69
CA PRO A 23 -24.66 4.06 20.56
C PRO A 23 -23.44 4.94 20.30
N VAL A 24 -22.44 4.79 21.16
CA VAL A 24 -21.12 5.40 20.94
C VAL A 24 -20.60 4.86 19.62
N LYS A 25 -20.56 5.71 18.58
CA LYS A 25 -19.85 5.39 17.34
C LYS A 25 -18.40 5.18 17.73
N SER A 26 -17.93 3.94 17.67
CA SER A 26 -16.51 3.63 17.77
C SER A 26 -15.77 4.47 16.74
N ALA A 27 -14.78 5.22 17.20
CA ALA A 27 -13.89 5.97 16.33
C ALA A 27 -13.28 4.99 15.29
N PRO A 28 -13.10 5.41 14.02
CA PRO A 28 -12.40 4.58 13.06
C PRO A 28 -11.00 4.30 13.61
N LEU A 29 -10.63 3.02 13.77
CA LEU A 29 -9.25 2.66 14.07
C LEU A 29 -8.35 3.27 13.00
N ASP A 30 -7.34 4.02 13.45
CA ASP A 30 -6.32 4.56 12.57
C ASP A 30 -5.65 3.39 11.81
N LYS A 31 -5.59 3.50 10.49
CA LYS A 31 -4.98 2.48 9.62
C LYS A 31 -3.49 2.31 9.93
N ASP A 32 -2.88 3.28 10.60
CA ASP A 32 -1.49 3.19 11.06
C ASP A 32 -1.30 2.24 12.25
N ASP A 33 -2.33 1.96 13.07
CA ASP A 33 -2.23 0.96 14.15
C ASP A 33 -2.32 -0.48 13.62
N VAL A 34 -3.05 -0.73 12.52
CA VAL A 34 -3.05 -2.04 11.86
C VAL A 34 -1.67 -2.39 11.31
N VAL A 35 -0.88 -1.38 10.91
CA VAL A 35 0.50 -1.55 10.41
C VAL A 35 1.49 -1.90 11.53
N LYS A 36 1.17 -1.61 12.79
CA LYS A 36 2.04 -1.93 13.94
C LYS A 36 2.04 -3.42 14.31
N ASN A 37 0.98 -4.17 13.96
CA ASN A 37 0.83 -5.58 14.31
C ASN A 37 1.00 -6.55 13.14
N ILE A 38 1.57 -6.10 12.01
CA ILE A 38 1.89 -7.01 10.92
C ILE A 38 3.14 -7.80 11.31
N GLN A 39 2.95 -9.07 11.68
CA GLN A 39 4.04 -10.01 11.84
C GLN A 39 4.60 -10.37 10.47
N LEU A 40 5.86 -10.03 10.24
CA LEU A 40 6.62 -10.54 9.11
C LEU A 40 6.94 -12.03 9.37
N PRO A 41 7.09 -12.85 8.32
CA PRO A 41 7.58 -14.22 8.49
C PRO A 41 8.96 -14.20 9.16
N LYS A 42 9.21 -15.15 10.08
CA LYS A 42 10.46 -15.22 10.85
C LYS A 42 11.69 -15.41 9.96
N GLU A 43 11.49 -16.01 8.79
CA GLU A 43 12.50 -16.22 7.77
C GLU A 43 13.04 -14.89 7.18
N LEU A 44 12.34 -13.77 7.40
CA LEU A 44 12.84 -12.45 7.04
C LEU A 44 13.71 -11.82 8.14
N GLU A 45 13.62 -12.30 9.38
CA GLU A 45 14.43 -11.79 10.50
C GLU A 45 15.93 -12.11 10.33
N SER A 46 16.23 -13.19 9.62
CA SER A 46 17.61 -13.61 9.31
C SER A 46 18.17 -12.94 8.04
N VAL A 47 17.37 -12.14 7.32
CA VAL A 47 17.85 -11.39 6.16
C VAL A 47 18.83 -10.32 6.63
N PRO A 48 20.05 -10.25 6.06
CA PRO A 48 21.02 -9.25 6.45
C PRO A 48 20.47 -7.83 6.33
N THR A 49 20.70 -7.00 7.35
CA THR A 49 20.36 -5.58 7.29
C THR A 49 21.28 -4.87 6.30
N VAL A 50 20.70 -4.01 5.46
CA VAL A 50 21.45 -3.12 4.59
C VAL A 50 21.66 -1.77 5.27
N THR A 51 22.87 -1.23 5.19
CA THR A 51 23.22 0.08 5.77
C THR A 51 23.19 1.22 4.76
N GLU A 52 23.12 0.89 3.47
CA GLU A 52 23.15 1.84 2.37
C GLU A 52 22.14 1.47 1.28
N PHE A 53 21.58 2.48 0.63
CA PHE A 53 20.74 2.32 -0.54
C PHE A 53 21.48 2.74 -1.80
N PRO A 54 21.78 1.82 -2.73
CA PRO A 54 22.41 2.18 -3.99
C PRO A 54 21.39 2.93 -4.86
N SER A 55 21.81 4.05 -5.44
CA SER A 55 20.98 4.83 -6.38
C SER A 55 20.93 4.24 -7.78
N GLU A 56 21.85 3.31 -8.10
CA GLU A 56 21.97 2.67 -9.42
C GLU A 56 22.42 1.20 -9.30
N ARG A 57 21.94 0.35 -10.22
CA ARG A 57 22.31 -1.05 -10.34
C ARG A 57 22.11 -1.58 -11.76
N HIS A 58 23.22 -2.00 -12.37
CA HIS A 58 23.25 -2.57 -13.73
C HIS A 58 23.13 -4.10 -13.76
N ARG A 59 22.65 -4.71 -12.68
CA ARG A 59 22.36 -6.15 -12.60
C ARG A 59 21.03 -6.41 -11.92
N TRP A 60 20.59 -7.66 -11.98
CA TRP A 60 19.45 -8.11 -11.21
C TRP A 60 19.79 -8.15 -9.72
N ASN A 61 18.88 -7.64 -8.88
CA ASN A 61 18.95 -7.82 -7.43
C ASN A 61 18.43 -9.22 -7.09
N THR A 62 19.05 -9.88 -6.12
CA THR A 62 18.52 -11.14 -5.57
C THR A 62 17.26 -10.87 -4.75
N ASN A 63 16.50 -11.92 -4.45
CA ASN A 63 15.30 -11.79 -3.63
C ASN A 63 15.66 -11.30 -2.21
N GLU A 64 16.80 -11.74 -1.69
CA GLU A 64 17.36 -11.33 -0.40
C GLU A 64 17.74 -9.84 -0.40
N GLU A 65 18.39 -9.35 -1.46
CA GLU A 65 18.72 -7.92 -1.60
C GLU A 65 17.45 -7.07 -1.65
N ILE A 66 16.43 -7.53 -2.38
CA ILE A 66 15.14 -6.84 -2.46
C ILE A 66 14.46 -6.82 -1.09
N ALA A 67 14.42 -7.95 -0.38
CA ALA A 67 13.85 -8.03 0.97
C ALA A 67 14.58 -7.10 1.93
N ALA A 68 15.91 -7.13 1.97
CA ALA A 68 16.70 -6.31 2.88
C ALA A 68 16.40 -4.81 2.70
N ILE A 69 16.34 -4.34 1.45
CA ILE A 69 16.00 -2.95 1.13
C ILE A 69 14.57 -2.60 1.56
N LEU A 70 13.60 -3.48 1.31
CA LEU A 70 12.20 -3.25 1.68
C LEU A 70 11.98 -3.24 3.19
N LEU A 71 12.70 -4.09 3.94
CA LEU A 71 12.65 -4.16 5.39
C LEU A 71 13.25 -2.90 6.04
N ALA A 72 14.36 -2.41 5.49
CA ALA A 72 15.03 -1.19 5.93
C ALA A 72 14.20 0.10 5.70
N PHE A 73 13.09 0.04 4.96
CA PHE A 73 12.29 1.20 4.57
C PHE A 73 11.89 2.14 5.72
N ARG A 74 11.49 1.57 6.87
CA ARG A 74 10.99 2.35 8.02
C ARG A 74 12.11 3.06 8.77
N GLU A 75 13.26 2.42 8.88
CA GLU A 75 14.44 2.91 9.60
C GLU A 75 15.19 3.96 8.77
N HIS A 76 15.07 3.89 7.45
CA HIS A 76 15.81 4.75 6.52
C HIS A 76 14.90 5.67 5.71
N GLN A 77 14.21 6.60 6.38
CA GLN A 77 13.36 7.60 5.71
C GLN A 77 14.09 8.42 4.64
N ARG A 78 15.39 8.69 4.83
CA ARG A 78 16.22 9.46 3.87
C ARG A 78 16.42 8.75 2.52
N TRP A 79 16.21 7.44 2.45
CA TRP A 79 16.29 6.69 1.18
C TRP A 79 15.02 6.85 0.33
N GLN A 80 13.94 7.29 0.96
CA GLN A 80 12.67 7.45 0.29
C GLN A 80 12.70 8.70 -0.57
N SER A 81 12.34 8.55 -1.84
CA SER A 81 12.10 9.68 -2.71
C SER A 81 10.71 10.24 -2.46
N GLU A 82 10.62 11.57 -2.34
CA GLU A 82 9.36 12.29 -2.07
C GLU A 82 8.58 12.62 -3.35
N ASP A 83 9.27 12.62 -4.50
CA ASP A 83 8.72 12.95 -5.80
C ASP A 83 8.94 11.82 -6.81
N VAL A 84 8.06 11.72 -7.80
CA VAL A 84 8.27 10.76 -8.88
C VAL A 84 9.49 11.17 -9.71
N ARG A 85 10.46 10.27 -9.83
CA ARG A 85 11.54 10.44 -10.81
C ARG A 85 10.97 10.24 -12.21
N VAL A 86 10.97 11.29 -13.01
CA VAL A 86 10.54 11.28 -14.41
C VAL A 86 11.74 10.95 -15.30
N TRP A 87 11.54 10.07 -16.29
CA TRP A 87 12.58 9.58 -17.19
C TRP A 87 13.83 9.03 -16.48
N PRO A 88 13.71 8.18 -15.44
CA PRO A 88 14.87 7.60 -14.79
C PRO A 88 15.75 6.85 -15.81
N SER A 89 17.07 7.06 -15.73
CA SER A 89 18.03 6.30 -16.52
C SER A 89 17.93 4.80 -16.21
N SER A 90 18.40 3.97 -17.14
CA SER A 90 18.57 2.54 -16.89
C SER A 90 19.40 2.29 -15.63
N GLY A 91 19.04 1.27 -14.87
CA GLY A 91 19.70 0.90 -13.61
C GLY A 91 19.33 1.77 -12.41
N THR A 92 18.65 2.91 -12.59
CA THR A 92 18.18 3.75 -11.48
C THR A 92 17.36 2.93 -10.49
N MET A 93 17.73 3.03 -9.21
CA MET A 93 17.02 2.45 -8.08
C MET A 93 16.33 3.57 -7.29
N VAL A 94 15.03 3.42 -7.03
CA VAL A 94 14.28 4.36 -6.21
C VAL A 94 13.39 3.63 -5.23
N LEU A 95 13.29 4.17 -4.01
CA LEU A 95 12.42 3.68 -2.96
C LEU A 95 11.29 4.69 -2.73
N TYR A 96 10.04 4.23 -2.82
CA TYR A 96 8.87 5.10 -2.69
C TYR A 96 7.94 4.63 -1.58
N SER A 97 7.38 5.59 -0.84
CA SER A 97 6.16 5.36 -0.08
C SER A 97 4.95 5.43 -1.02
N ARG A 98 4.18 4.34 -1.16
CA ARG A 98 2.92 4.36 -1.95
C ARG A 98 1.89 5.35 -1.43
N LYS A 99 1.98 5.74 -0.16
CA LYS A 99 1.11 6.77 0.44
C LYS A 99 1.45 8.17 -0.08
N LYS A 100 2.73 8.42 -0.42
CA LYS A 100 3.24 9.74 -0.80
C LYS A 100 3.40 9.90 -2.31
N VAL A 101 3.87 8.87 -3.02
CA VAL A 101 4.30 8.99 -4.42
C VAL A 101 3.52 8.08 -5.37
N ARG A 102 3.02 8.68 -6.46
CA ARG A 102 2.41 7.95 -7.58
C ARG A 102 3.46 7.58 -8.63
N TYR A 103 4.34 6.63 -8.32
CA TYR A 103 5.51 6.24 -9.11
C TYR A 103 5.23 5.87 -10.58
N ARG A 104 3.99 5.49 -10.93
CA ARG A 104 3.60 5.17 -12.31
C ARG A 104 3.63 6.39 -13.25
N ARG A 105 3.73 7.62 -12.72
CA ARG A 105 3.82 8.87 -13.48
C ARG A 105 5.27 9.23 -13.83
N ASP A 106 6.05 8.24 -14.28
CA ASP A 106 7.47 8.39 -14.57
C ASP A 106 7.78 8.85 -16.01
N GLY A 107 6.74 9.14 -16.80
CA GLY A 107 6.86 9.68 -18.16
C GLY A 107 6.98 8.62 -19.26
N PHE A 108 7.34 7.38 -18.93
CA PHE A 108 7.53 6.35 -19.94
C PHE A 108 6.24 5.82 -20.56
N CYS A 109 6.33 5.49 -21.85
CA CYS A 109 5.30 4.75 -22.57
C CYS A 109 5.43 3.25 -22.28
N TRP A 110 4.54 2.72 -21.45
CA TRP A 110 4.50 1.30 -21.10
C TRP A 110 3.58 0.51 -22.05
N LYS A 111 3.97 -0.73 -22.35
CA LYS A 111 3.15 -1.65 -23.15
C LYS A 111 1.78 -1.80 -22.50
N LYS A 112 0.72 -1.64 -23.28
CA LYS A 112 -0.66 -1.76 -22.81
C LYS A 112 -1.22 -3.16 -23.04
N ARG A 113 -2.28 -3.51 -22.31
CA ARG A 113 -3.11 -4.69 -22.56
C ARG A 113 -3.79 -4.56 -23.94
N ARG A 114 -4.40 -5.64 -24.40
CA ARG A 114 -5.07 -5.71 -25.72
C ARG A 114 -6.16 -4.64 -25.89
N ASP A 115 -6.79 -4.23 -24.79
CA ASP A 115 -7.81 -3.18 -24.77
C ASP A 115 -7.25 -1.75 -24.96
N GLY A 116 -5.93 -1.56 -24.93
CA GLY A 116 -5.27 -0.26 -25.03
C GLY A 116 -5.51 0.68 -23.85
N LYS A 117 -6.20 0.24 -22.80
CA LYS A 117 -6.58 1.09 -21.65
C LYS A 117 -5.59 0.98 -20.52
N THR A 118 -5.22 -0.26 -20.17
CA THR A 118 -4.40 -0.53 -18.98
C THR A 118 -2.98 -0.93 -19.37
N THR A 119 -1.99 -0.55 -18.55
CA THR A 119 -0.62 -1.07 -18.71
C THR A 119 -0.62 -2.57 -18.51
N ARG A 120 0.09 -3.29 -19.37
CA ARG A 120 0.36 -4.71 -19.18
C ARG A 120 1.41 -4.87 -18.10
N GLU A 121 0.97 -5.28 -16.93
CA GLU A 121 1.82 -5.66 -15.81
C GLU A 121 1.87 -7.19 -15.70
N ASP A 122 3.07 -7.77 -15.66
CA ASP A 122 3.31 -9.18 -15.37
C ASP A 122 3.68 -9.29 -13.88
N HIS A 123 2.95 -10.11 -13.15
CA HIS A 123 3.03 -10.17 -11.68
C HIS A 123 3.58 -11.52 -11.24
N MET A 124 4.38 -11.52 -10.16
CA MET A 124 4.94 -12.72 -9.56
C MET A 124 5.09 -12.58 -8.05
N LYS A 125 5.15 -13.71 -7.35
CA LYS A 125 5.54 -13.77 -5.94
C LYS A 125 6.96 -14.33 -5.85
N LEU A 126 7.82 -13.65 -5.09
CA LEU A 126 9.20 -14.06 -4.89
C LEU A 126 9.37 -14.67 -3.51
N LYS A 127 10.28 -15.65 -3.45
CA LYS A 127 10.60 -16.39 -2.24
C LYS A 127 11.93 -15.91 -1.67
N VAL A 128 11.95 -15.72 -0.36
CA VAL A 128 13.19 -15.55 0.42
C VAL A 128 13.21 -16.69 1.42
N GLN A 129 14.30 -17.47 1.42
CA GLN A 129 14.44 -18.66 2.27
C GLN A 129 13.24 -19.63 2.18
N GLY A 130 12.69 -19.78 0.97
CA GLY A 130 11.55 -20.68 0.70
C GLY A 130 10.16 -20.09 0.94
N VAL A 131 10.05 -18.91 1.57
CA VAL A 131 8.77 -18.27 1.90
C VAL A 131 8.42 -17.17 0.89
N GLU A 132 7.22 -17.25 0.31
CA GLU A 132 6.69 -16.17 -0.51
C GLU A 132 6.42 -14.94 0.36
N CYS A 133 7.20 -13.87 0.16
CA CYS A 133 7.11 -12.67 1.00
C CYS A 133 7.18 -11.36 0.21
N ILE A 134 7.53 -11.40 -1.08
CA ILE A 134 7.62 -10.22 -1.94
C ILE A 134 6.67 -10.40 -3.13
N TYR A 135 5.90 -9.36 -3.44
CA TYR A 135 5.21 -9.22 -4.71
C TYR A 135 6.10 -8.46 -5.68
N GLY A 136 6.31 -9.01 -6.87
CA GLY A 136 7.02 -8.38 -7.99
C GLY A 136 6.05 -8.03 -9.12
N CYS A 137 6.24 -6.86 -9.71
CA CYS A 137 5.50 -6.38 -10.87
C CYS A 137 6.48 -5.89 -11.94
N TYR A 138 6.31 -6.39 -13.16
CA TYR A 138 7.15 -6.10 -14.32
C TYR A 138 6.32 -5.41 -15.39
N VAL A 139 6.85 -4.33 -15.96
CA VAL A 139 6.27 -3.68 -17.13
C VAL A 139 7.32 -3.50 -18.21
N HIS A 140 6.92 -3.85 -19.43
CA HIS A 140 7.74 -3.68 -20.63
C HIS A 140 7.49 -2.31 -21.23
N SER A 141 8.54 -1.64 -21.70
CA SER A 141 8.40 -0.45 -22.51
C SER A 141 7.65 -0.76 -23.81
N ALA A 142 6.88 0.21 -24.29
CA ALA A 142 6.24 0.14 -25.61
C ALA A 142 7.21 0.54 -26.74
N ILE A 143 8.33 1.18 -26.40
CA ILE A 143 9.26 1.78 -27.36
C ILE A 143 10.56 0.97 -27.46
N LEU A 144 11.18 0.68 -26.31
CA LEU A 144 12.50 0.02 -26.25
C LEU A 144 12.34 -1.38 -25.66
N GLN A 145 12.60 -2.43 -26.44
CA GLN A 145 12.32 -3.81 -26.01
C GLN A 145 13.10 -4.25 -24.78
N THR A 146 14.30 -3.72 -24.57
CA THR A 146 15.12 -4.03 -23.39
C THR A 146 14.71 -3.20 -22.19
N PHE A 147 14.01 -2.08 -22.35
CA PHE A 147 13.69 -1.24 -21.21
C PHE A 147 12.48 -1.75 -20.43
N HIS A 148 12.67 -1.95 -19.12
CA HIS A 148 11.65 -2.45 -18.22
C HIS A 148 11.62 -1.63 -16.93
N ARG A 149 10.46 -1.58 -16.28
CA ARG A 149 10.37 -1.19 -14.87
C ARG A 149 9.94 -2.38 -14.04
N ARG A 150 10.65 -2.59 -12.95
CA ARG A 150 10.37 -3.61 -11.95
C ARG A 150 9.92 -2.92 -10.68
N CYS A 151 8.96 -3.48 -9.99
CA CYS A 151 8.39 -2.91 -8.78
C CYS A 151 8.22 -4.03 -7.77
N TYR A 152 8.72 -3.84 -6.55
CA TYR A 152 8.68 -4.84 -5.50
C TYR A 152 8.07 -4.27 -4.23
N TRP A 153 7.28 -5.08 -3.52
CA TRP A 153 6.77 -4.75 -2.20
C TRP A 153 6.55 -6.01 -1.36
N LEU A 154 6.59 -5.87 -0.03
CA LEU A 154 6.31 -6.98 0.87
C LEU A 154 4.83 -7.38 0.79
N LEU A 155 4.55 -8.69 0.79
CA LEU A 155 3.20 -9.25 0.83
C LEU A 155 2.51 -8.94 2.16
N GLN A 156 3.28 -9.00 3.24
CA GLN A 156 2.88 -8.69 4.61
C GLN A 156 3.73 -7.51 5.06
N GLY A 157 3.11 -6.37 5.35
CA GLY A 157 3.79 -5.21 5.93
C GLY A 157 3.20 -3.88 5.48
N PRO A 158 3.80 -2.75 5.90
CA PRO A 158 3.62 -1.50 5.18
C PRO A 158 3.91 -1.74 3.69
N LEU A 159 3.33 -0.93 2.83
CA LEU A 159 3.37 -1.12 1.39
C LEU A 159 4.39 -0.17 0.70
N PRO A 160 5.70 -0.16 1.05
CA PRO A 160 6.69 0.56 0.27
C PRO A 160 6.86 -0.10 -1.09
N VAL A 161 7.34 0.65 -2.06
CA VAL A 161 7.67 0.11 -3.38
C VAL A 161 9.12 0.42 -3.68
N PHE A 162 9.88 -0.64 -3.95
CA PHE A 162 11.21 -0.55 -4.51
C PHE A 162 11.11 -0.66 -6.04
N VAL A 163 11.64 0.34 -6.76
CA VAL A 163 11.57 0.44 -8.23
C VAL A 163 12.97 0.49 -8.82
N PRO A 164 13.50 -0.63 -9.34
CA PRO A 164 14.62 -0.57 -10.26
C PRO A 164 14.14 -0.46 -11.71
N THR A 165 14.70 0.50 -12.44
CA THR A 165 14.65 0.50 -13.90
C THR A 165 15.65 -0.52 -14.45
N GLY A 166 15.24 -1.29 -15.45
CA GLY A 166 16.09 -2.27 -16.12
C GLY A 166 16.88 -1.67 -17.28
N MET A 167 17.89 -2.42 -17.75
CA MET A 167 18.55 -2.26 -19.05
C MET A 167 17.69 -2.84 -20.15
#